data_AF-A0A258AUN9-F1
#
_entry.id   AF-A0A258AUN9-F1
#
_cell.length_a   1.000
_cell.length_b   1.000
_cell.length_c   1.000
_cell.angle_alpha   90.00
_cell.angle_beta   90.00
_cell.angle_gamma   90.00
#
_symmetry.space_group_name_H-M   'P 1'
#
loop_
_entity.id
_entity.type
_entity.pdbx_description
1 polymer ?
#
loop_
_entity_poly.entity_id
_entity_poly.type
_entity_poly.pdbx_seq_one_letter_code
_entity_poly.pdbx_strand_id
1 'polypeptide(L)'
;MKSKLIIPALCIAVFVIMGHHFQRGGQEPLQKQKSSQTIGSTEQRPAETQLKEATADIDFRLEQARKRAAAKANKNFSRSVYEGAFNSRKPEYARLFDKWQIDDRAASSALEIIRQRFLAEADASVAFFKDYENKNRHAEAQMNKIVENELAGQQLTQLLGPNRYRELADMEGKMEMGAKMKMRHNLAD
;
A
#
# COMPACT_ATOMS: atom_id res chain seq x y z
N MET A 1 1.19 -17.91 -49.17
CA MET A 1 1.69 -18.37 -47.85
C MET A 1 1.94 -17.10 -47.02
N LYS A 2 0.92 -16.48 -46.43
CA LYS A 2 0.41 -16.68 -45.05
C LYS A 2 1.53 -16.86 -44.00
N SER A 3 1.90 -15.76 -43.34
CA SER A 3 2.18 -15.72 -41.90
C SER A 3 1.81 -14.35 -41.36
N LYS A 4 0.73 -14.33 -40.56
CA LYS A 4 0.19 -13.14 -39.88
C LYS A 4 0.99 -12.93 -38.59
N LEU A 5 1.52 -11.72 -38.40
CA LEU A 5 2.07 -11.27 -37.13
C LEU A 5 0.89 -11.02 -36.18
N ILE A 6 0.80 -11.80 -35.10
CA ILE A 6 -0.15 -11.57 -34.00
C ILE A 6 0.70 -11.15 -32.80
N ILE A 7 0.72 -9.85 -32.53
CA ILE A 7 1.22 -9.28 -31.28
C ILE A 7 0.03 -9.28 -30.32
N PRO A 8 0.03 -10.04 -29.21
CA PRO A 8 -1.00 -9.87 -28.20
C PRO A 8 -0.70 -8.61 -27.40
N ALA A 9 -1.52 -7.58 -27.63
CA ALA A 9 -1.68 -6.43 -26.76
C ALA A 9 -2.12 -6.91 -25.37
N LEU A 10 -1.23 -6.80 -24.38
CA LEU A 10 -1.59 -7.03 -22.99
C LEU A 10 -2.20 -5.74 -22.45
N CYS A 11 -3.53 -5.69 -22.42
CA CYS A 11 -4.32 -4.65 -21.78
C CYS A 11 -4.07 -4.64 -20.27
N ILE A 12 -3.27 -3.68 -19.78
CA ILE A 12 -3.20 -3.35 -18.35
C ILE A 12 -4.41 -2.47 -18.05
N ALA A 13 -5.53 -3.11 -17.71
CA ALA A 13 -6.67 -2.49 -17.06
C ALA A 13 -6.68 -2.92 -15.59
N VAL A 14 -5.99 -2.18 -14.73
CA VAL A 14 -6.14 -2.29 -13.28
C VAL A 14 -6.70 -0.97 -12.76
N PHE A 15 -8.03 -0.95 -12.77
CA PHE A 15 -8.95 -0.26 -11.87
C PHE A 15 -8.38 0.84 -10.96
N VAL A 16 -8.60 2.08 -11.40
CA VAL A 16 -8.75 3.26 -10.56
C VAL A 16 -10.02 3.07 -9.72
N ILE A 17 -9.86 2.60 -8.48
CA ILE A 17 -10.91 2.68 -7.45
C ILE A 17 -10.77 4.07 -6.82
N MET A 18 -11.60 5.02 -7.28
CA MET A 18 -12.33 5.99 -6.47
C MET A 18 -12.84 7.11 -7.38
N GLY A 19 -14.16 7.25 -7.44
CA GLY A 19 -14.82 8.43 -8.01
C GLY A 19 -15.69 8.13 -9.24
N HIS A 20 -16.82 7.45 -9.04
CA HIS A 20 -17.99 7.63 -9.91
C HIS A 20 -19.22 7.88 -9.04
N HIS A 21 -19.54 9.17 -8.93
CA HIS A 21 -20.88 9.70 -8.73
C HIS A 21 -21.86 8.96 -9.67
N PHE A 22 -22.95 8.42 -9.13
CA PHE A 22 -24.27 9.08 -9.10
C PHE A 22 -25.00 9.04 -10.44
N GLN A 23 -25.99 8.14 -10.61
CA GLN A 23 -27.37 8.46 -11.02
C GLN A 23 -28.22 7.24 -11.43
N ARG A 24 -29.53 7.41 -11.21
CA ARG A 24 -30.73 6.60 -11.57
C ARG A 24 -31.02 5.45 -10.61
N GLY A 25 -32.21 5.32 -10.03
CA GLY A 25 -33.48 6.02 -10.21
C GLY A 25 -34.61 5.08 -9.77
N GLY A 26 -35.56 5.57 -8.97
CA GLY A 26 -36.72 4.79 -8.52
C GLY A 26 -37.60 5.63 -7.60
N GLN A 27 -38.72 6.11 -8.14
CA GLN A 27 -39.74 6.93 -7.49
C GLN A 27 -40.73 6.10 -6.66
N GLU A 28 -41.02 6.61 -5.45
CA GLU A 28 -42.33 6.71 -4.74
C GLU A 28 -43.10 5.44 -4.26
N PRO A 29 -43.94 5.52 -3.19
CA PRO A 29 -44.58 6.73 -2.66
C PRO A 29 -44.51 7.00 -1.14
N LEU A 30 -44.79 8.27 -0.83
CA LEU A 30 -45.04 8.85 0.49
C LEU A 30 -46.18 8.15 1.25
N GLN A 31 -45.89 7.62 2.43
CA GLN A 31 -46.87 7.46 3.49
C GLN A 31 -46.64 8.49 4.59
N LYS A 32 -47.63 9.38 4.74
CA LYS A 32 -47.74 10.37 5.81
C LYS A 32 -47.92 9.63 7.15
N GLN A 33 -46.91 9.70 8.03
CA GLN A 33 -47.13 9.45 9.45
C GLN A 33 -46.84 10.73 10.22
N LYS A 34 -47.91 11.47 10.50
CA LYS A 34 -47.91 12.52 11.52
C LYS A 34 -47.74 11.82 12.87
N SER A 35 -46.61 12.01 13.51
CA SER A 35 -46.52 11.92 14.97
C SER A 35 -45.80 13.16 15.46
N SER A 36 -46.56 14.00 16.16
CA SER A 36 -46.05 15.11 16.95
C SER A 36 -45.12 14.55 18.02
N GLN A 37 -43.83 14.80 17.87
CA GLN A 37 -42.89 14.79 18.98
C GLN A 37 -42.27 16.17 19.08
N THR A 38 -42.69 16.86 20.13
CA THR A 38 -42.00 17.87 20.93
C THR A 38 -40.72 18.43 20.29
N ILE A 39 -40.82 19.67 19.81
CA ILE A 39 -39.67 20.53 19.50
C ILE A 39 -38.96 20.82 20.82
N GLY A 40 -38.07 19.91 21.23
CA GLY A 40 -36.93 20.30 22.05
C GLY A 40 -36.11 21.28 21.23
N SER A 41 -35.86 22.47 21.76
CA SER A 41 -34.92 23.41 21.16
C SER A 41 -33.58 22.72 20.99
N THR A 42 -33.29 22.23 19.78
CA THR A 42 -31.92 21.95 19.37
C THR A 42 -31.25 23.31 19.32
N GLU A 43 -30.51 23.62 20.37
CA GLU A 43 -29.63 24.78 20.45
C GLU A 43 -28.74 24.74 19.19
N GLN A 44 -29.11 25.51 18.17
CA GLN A 44 -28.33 25.64 16.95
C GLN A 44 -27.05 26.36 17.35
N ARG A 45 -26.03 25.56 17.67
CA ARG A 45 -24.66 26.04 17.89
C ARG A 45 -24.30 26.98 16.74
N PRO A 46 -23.85 28.23 17.00
CA PRO A 46 -23.64 29.21 15.94
C PRO A 46 -22.74 28.65 14.85
N ALA A 47 -23.09 28.84 13.58
CA ALA A 47 -22.33 28.32 12.43
C ALA A 47 -20.84 28.71 12.49
N GLU A 48 -20.51 29.86 13.08
CA GLU A 48 -19.15 30.32 13.33
C GLU A 48 -18.37 29.45 14.33
N THR A 49 -19.04 28.87 15.32
CA THR A 49 -18.41 27.98 16.30
C THR A 49 -18.13 26.61 15.68
N GLN A 50 -19.06 26.10 14.87
CA GLN A 50 -18.88 24.86 14.12
C GLN A 50 -17.78 24.99 13.05
N LEU A 51 -17.70 26.13 12.37
CA LEU A 51 -16.65 26.41 11.38
C LEU A 51 -15.26 26.52 12.03
N LYS A 52 -15.14 27.16 13.21
CA LYS A 52 -13.89 27.26 13.98
C LYS A 52 -13.43 25.90 14.52
N GLU A 53 -14.34 25.07 15.02
CA GLU A 53 -14.02 23.71 15.45
C GLU A 53 -13.59 22.82 14.27
N ALA A 54 -14.27 22.92 13.12
CA ALA A 54 -13.93 22.17 11.92
C ALA A 54 -12.57 22.61 11.31
N THR A 55 -12.28 23.90 11.29
CA THR A 55 -10.97 24.42 10.84
C THR A 55 -9.83 23.99 11.77
N ALA A 56 -10.04 24.01 13.09
CA ALA A 56 -9.06 23.51 14.04
C ALA A 56 -8.78 21.99 13.90
N ASP A 57 -9.80 21.18 13.62
CA ASP A 57 -9.62 19.75 13.33
C ASP A 57 -8.85 19.54 12.00
N ILE A 58 -9.16 20.32 10.96
CA ILE A 58 -8.43 20.28 9.68
C ILE A 58 -6.95 20.64 9.89
N ASP A 59 -6.67 21.73 10.61
CA ASP A 59 -5.30 22.17 10.88
C ASP A 59 -4.53 21.15 11.72
N PHE A 60 -5.17 20.56 12.74
CA PHE A 60 -4.57 19.49 13.53
C PHE A 60 -4.23 18.26 12.67
N ARG A 61 -5.15 17.84 11.78
CA ARG A 61 -4.91 16.71 10.86
C ARG A 61 -3.82 17.01 9.86
N LEU A 62 -3.76 18.24 9.32
CA LEU A 62 -2.69 18.69 8.43
C LEU A 62 -1.34 18.67 9.14
N GLU A 63 -1.27 19.13 10.39
CA GLU A 63 -0.05 19.12 11.18
C GLU A 63 0.41 17.68 11.50
N GLN A 64 -0.52 16.78 11.83
CA GLN A 64 -0.21 15.35 11.98
C GLN A 64 0.29 14.72 10.66
N ALA A 65 -0.32 15.08 9.53
CA ALA A 65 0.11 14.60 8.22
C ALA A 65 1.53 15.09 7.89
N ARG A 66 1.86 16.36 8.16
CA ARG A 66 3.20 16.93 8.00
C ARG A 66 4.23 16.23 8.87
N LYS A 67 3.93 16.02 10.16
CA LYS A 67 4.83 15.27 11.08
C LYS A 67 5.09 13.85 10.59
N ARG A 68 4.05 13.15 10.11
CA ARG A 68 4.19 11.80 9.53
C ARG A 68 5.01 11.81 8.24
N ALA A 69 4.79 12.79 7.36
CA ALA A 69 5.56 12.95 6.14
C ALA A 69 7.04 13.22 6.44
N ALA A 70 7.32 14.14 7.38
CA ALA A 70 8.68 14.45 7.83
C ALA A 70 9.38 13.22 8.44
N ALA A 71 8.68 12.43 9.26
CA ALA A 71 9.22 11.18 9.79
C ALA A 71 9.58 10.18 8.68
N LYS A 72 8.72 10.02 7.66
CA LYS A 72 8.99 9.13 6.52
C LYS A 72 10.05 9.66 5.54
N ALA A 73 10.26 10.97 5.49
CA ALA A 73 11.37 11.59 4.77
C ALA A 73 12.73 11.41 5.49
N ASN A 74 12.73 10.95 6.75
CA ASN A 74 13.96 10.62 7.48
C ASN A 74 14.50 9.25 7.05
N LYS A 75 15.70 9.26 6.49
CA LYS A 75 16.38 8.06 5.97
C LYS A 75 16.58 6.97 7.02
N ASN A 76 16.96 7.32 8.25
CA ASN A 76 17.22 6.35 9.30
C ASN A 76 15.92 5.73 9.81
N PHE A 77 14.87 6.55 9.95
CA PHE A 77 13.55 6.05 10.33
C PHE A 77 13.01 5.08 9.28
N SER A 78 12.97 5.49 8.01
CA SER A 78 12.47 4.63 6.93
C SER A 78 13.28 3.35 6.82
N ARG A 79 14.61 3.41 6.82
CA ARG A 79 15.45 2.18 6.83
C ARG A 79 15.13 1.27 8.02
N SER A 80 14.99 1.82 9.23
CA SER A 80 14.63 1.02 10.40
C SER A 80 13.28 0.33 10.27
N VAL A 81 12.27 0.98 9.69
CA VAL A 81 10.94 0.39 9.47
C VAL A 81 11.02 -0.77 8.49
N TYR A 82 11.71 -0.59 7.36
CA TYR A 82 11.86 -1.62 6.34
C TYR A 82 12.76 -2.77 6.77
N GLU A 83 13.84 -2.50 7.51
CA GLU A 83 14.64 -3.54 8.16
C GLU A 83 13.82 -4.32 9.19
N GLY A 84 13.01 -3.65 10.00
CA GLY A 84 12.09 -4.32 10.93
C GLY A 84 11.10 -5.24 10.19
N ALA A 85 10.53 -4.77 9.08
CA ALA A 85 9.64 -5.58 8.24
C ALA A 85 10.36 -6.80 7.66
N PHE A 86 11.58 -6.63 7.12
CA PHE A 86 12.40 -7.74 6.65
C PHE A 86 12.68 -8.75 7.77
N ASN A 87 13.18 -8.27 8.92
CA ASN A 87 13.53 -9.10 10.07
C ASN A 87 12.33 -9.91 10.59
N SER A 88 11.12 -9.33 10.57
CA SER A 88 9.90 -10.04 10.95
C SER A 88 9.55 -11.21 10.02
N ARG A 89 9.99 -11.17 8.75
CA ARG A 89 9.75 -12.20 7.72
C ARG A 89 10.88 -13.23 7.61
N LYS A 90 12.07 -12.94 8.14
CA LYS A 90 13.23 -13.86 8.10
C LYS A 90 12.93 -15.30 8.53
N PRO A 91 12.13 -15.56 9.57
CA PRO A 91 11.79 -16.94 9.94
C PRO A 91 11.04 -17.72 8.86
N GLU A 92 10.18 -17.05 8.09
CA GLU A 92 9.45 -17.71 6.99
C GLU A 92 10.37 -18.00 5.80
N TYR A 93 11.29 -17.08 5.48
CA TYR A 93 12.33 -17.34 4.48
C TYR A 93 13.21 -18.52 4.88
N ALA A 94 13.64 -18.59 6.15
CA ALA A 94 14.44 -19.70 6.66
C ALA A 94 13.73 -21.04 6.51
N ARG A 95 12.46 -21.15 6.96
CA ARG A 95 11.66 -22.38 6.79
C ARG A 95 11.53 -22.80 5.33
N LEU A 96 11.39 -21.84 4.43
CA LEU A 96 11.26 -22.12 3.00
C LEU A 96 12.58 -22.64 2.41
N PHE A 97 13.71 -22.05 2.79
CA PHE A 97 15.03 -22.49 2.36
C PHE A 97 15.38 -23.88 2.92
N ASP A 98 15.04 -24.14 4.18
CA ASP A 98 15.18 -25.46 4.81
C ASP A 98 14.36 -26.52 4.07
N LYS A 99 13.09 -26.21 3.73
CA LYS A 99 12.22 -27.09 2.94
C LYS A 99 12.83 -27.46 1.60
N TRP A 100 13.51 -26.51 0.95
CA TRP A 100 14.16 -26.74 -0.34
C TRP A 100 15.54 -27.35 -0.24
N GLN A 101 16.09 -27.50 0.97
CA GLN A 101 17.45 -27.94 1.24
C GLN A 101 18.48 -27.11 0.46
N ILE A 102 18.30 -25.79 0.44
CA ILE A 102 19.27 -24.87 -0.17
C ILE A 102 20.51 -24.79 0.73
N ASP A 103 21.69 -24.76 0.12
CA ASP A 103 22.95 -24.58 0.85
C ASP A 103 23.06 -23.18 1.49
N ASP A 104 23.81 -23.09 2.58
CA ASP A 104 23.93 -21.86 3.38
C ASP A 104 24.37 -20.64 2.58
N ARG A 105 25.20 -20.84 1.54
CA ARG A 105 25.71 -19.74 0.70
C ARG A 105 24.61 -19.20 -0.20
N ALA A 106 23.86 -20.08 -0.86
CA ALA A 106 22.72 -19.69 -1.68
C ALA A 106 21.59 -19.09 -0.83
N ALA A 107 21.31 -19.65 0.35
CA ALA A 107 20.33 -19.10 1.29
C ALA A 107 20.72 -17.68 1.74
N SER A 108 21.99 -17.47 2.12
CA SER A 108 22.51 -16.16 2.52
C SER A 108 22.44 -15.14 1.38
N SER A 109 22.79 -15.56 0.16
CA SER A 109 22.72 -14.69 -1.03
C SER A 109 21.27 -14.30 -1.35
N ALA A 110 20.32 -15.23 -1.22
CA ALA A 110 18.91 -14.97 -1.41
C ALA A 110 18.37 -13.98 -0.36
N LEU A 111 18.72 -14.17 0.91
CA LEU A 111 18.36 -13.22 1.98
C LEU A 111 18.90 -11.82 1.71
N GLU A 112 20.13 -11.70 1.20
CA GLU A 112 20.72 -10.40 0.90
C GLU A 112 20.00 -9.70 -0.25
N ILE A 113 19.65 -10.42 -1.32
CA ILE A 113 18.85 -9.84 -2.43
C ILE A 113 17.49 -9.36 -1.91
N ILE A 114 16.80 -10.17 -1.09
CA ILE A 114 15.52 -9.78 -0.48
C ILE A 114 15.72 -8.54 0.40
N ARG A 115 16.74 -8.51 1.25
CA ARG A 115 17.05 -7.37 2.12
C ARG A 115 17.31 -6.09 1.32
N GLN A 116 18.09 -6.16 0.24
CA GLN A 116 18.36 -5.01 -0.63
C GLN A 116 17.09 -4.46 -1.28
N ARG A 117 16.16 -5.34 -1.69
CA ARG A 117 14.83 -4.92 -2.17
C ARG A 117 14.06 -4.11 -1.12
N PHE A 118 14.09 -4.52 0.16
CA PHE A 118 13.49 -3.73 1.25
C PHE A 118 14.15 -2.36 1.44
N LEU A 119 15.49 -2.29 1.32
CA LEU A 119 16.21 -1.03 1.45
C LEU A 119 15.98 -0.08 0.26
N ALA A 120 15.84 -0.62 -0.95
CA ALA A 120 15.45 0.14 -2.12
C ALA A 120 14.04 0.73 -1.96
N GLU A 121 13.08 -0.04 -1.41
CA GLU A 121 11.76 0.50 -1.08
C GLU A 121 11.82 1.59 0.00
N ALA A 122 12.72 1.47 0.98
CA ALA A 122 12.93 2.51 1.99
C ALA A 122 13.47 3.80 1.36
N ASP A 123 14.47 3.71 0.48
CA ASP A 123 15.06 4.86 -0.19
C ASP A 123 14.06 5.51 -1.18
N ALA A 124 13.23 4.73 -1.86
CA ALA A 124 12.11 5.23 -2.68
C ALA A 124 11.04 5.94 -1.84
N SER A 125 10.72 5.41 -0.65
CA SER A 125 9.80 6.03 0.31
C SER A 125 10.33 7.41 0.75
N VAL A 126 11.61 7.48 1.11
CA VAL A 126 12.26 8.75 1.49
C VAL A 126 12.21 9.76 0.35
N ALA A 127 12.53 9.34 -0.88
CA ALA A 127 12.49 10.21 -2.05
C ALA A 127 11.09 10.77 -2.30
N PHE A 128 10.05 9.95 -2.12
CA PHE A 128 8.66 10.37 -2.23
C PHE A 128 8.28 11.40 -1.15
N PHE A 129 8.56 11.12 0.13
CA PHE A 129 8.13 12.00 1.23
C PHE A 129 8.93 13.30 1.35
N LYS A 130 10.15 13.37 0.81
CA LYS A 130 10.94 14.61 0.75
C LYS A 130 10.31 15.69 -0.14
N ASP A 131 9.52 15.29 -1.13
CA ASP A 131 8.92 16.19 -2.12
C ASP A 131 7.48 15.73 -2.43
N TYR A 132 6.70 15.46 -1.38
CA TYR A 132 5.38 14.84 -1.51
C TYR A 132 4.36 15.74 -2.23
N GLU A 133 4.60 17.05 -2.28
CA GLU A 133 3.75 18.02 -2.98
C GLU A 133 3.93 17.95 -4.50
N ASN A 134 5.01 17.32 -4.98
CA ASN A 134 5.28 17.12 -6.39
C ASN A 134 4.55 15.87 -6.91
N LYS A 135 3.47 16.10 -7.68
CA LYS A 135 2.63 15.04 -8.25
C LYS A 135 3.40 14.03 -9.12
N ASN A 136 4.49 14.44 -9.77
CA ASN A 136 5.30 13.54 -10.61
C ASN A 136 6.14 12.57 -9.78
N ARG A 137 6.53 12.97 -8.55
CA ARG A 137 7.36 12.18 -7.64
C ARG A 137 6.69 10.85 -7.23
N HIS A 138 5.36 10.84 -7.14
CA HIS A 138 4.61 9.62 -6.85
C HIS A 138 4.78 8.58 -7.95
N ALA A 139 4.63 8.98 -9.22
CA ALA A 139 4.77 8.07 -10.35
C ALA A 139 6.21 7.54 -10.46
N GLU A 140 7.20 8.40 -10.27
CA GLU A 140 8.62 8.00 -10.25
C GLU A 140 8.92 7.01 -9.12
N ALA A 141 8.43 7.26 -7.91
CA ALA A 141 8.63 6.35 -6.78
C ALA A 141 8.00 4.96 -7.02
N GLN A 142 6.81 4.92 -7.64
CA GLN A 142 6.18 3.66 -8.02
C GLN A 142 6.96 2.94 -9.12
N MET A 143 7.43 3.67 -10.14
CA MET A 143 8.21 3.10 -11.22
C MET A 143 9.53 2.52 -10.72
N ASN A 144 10.26 3.26 -9.88
CA ASN A 144 11.50 2.78 -9.27
C ASN A 144 11.24 1.52 -8.44
N LYS A 145 10.15 1.47 -7.66
CA LYS A 145 9.76 0.27 -6.92
C LYS A 145 9.53 -0.93 -7.85
N ILE A 146 8.84 -0.74 -8.97
CA ILE A 146 8.61 -1.81 -9.95
C ILE A 146 9.93 -2.33 -10.51
N VAL A 147 10.81 -1.43 -10.96
CA VAL A 147 12.12 -1.79 -11.53
C VAL A 147 12.98 -2.56 -10.53
N GLU A 148 13.11 -2.06 -9.30
CA GLU A 148 13.90 -2.71 -8.24
C GLU A 148 13.33 -4.09 -7.88
N ASN A 149 12.00 -4.24 -7.86
CA ASN A 149 11.35 -5.52 -7.61
C ASN A 149 11.57 -6.51 -8.77
N GLU A 150 11.54 -6.05 -10.02
CA GLU A 150 11.83 -6.87 -11.19
C GLU A 150 13.30 -7.32 -11.22
N LEU A 151 14.24 -6.41 -10.93
CA LEU A 151 15.68 -6.73 -10.84
C LEU A 151 15.95 -7.77 -9.76
N ALA A 152 15.43 -7.56 -8.55
CA ALA A 152 15.54 -8.54 -7.48
C ALA A 152 14.88 -9.88 -7.86
N GLY A 153 13.74 -9.85 -8.54
CA GLY A 153 13.05 -11.04 -9.04
C GLY A 153 13.88 -11.84 -10.05
N GLN A 154 14.57 -11.14 -10.97
CA GLN A 154 15.49 -11.77 -11.91
C GLN A 154 16.68 -12.42 -11.19
N GLN A 155 17.30 -11.70 -10.24
CA GLN A 155 18.42 -12.23 -9.45
C GLN A 155 18.01 -13.47 -8.64
N LEU A 156 16.84 -13.43 -7.99
CA LEU A 156 16.31 -14.57 -7.24
C LEU A 156 15.93 -15.74 -8.15
N THR A 157 15.39 -15.47 -9.33
CA THR A 157 15.09 -16.52 -10.32
C THR A 157 16.36 -17.21 -10.81
N GLN A 158 17.44 -16.45 -11.05
CA GLN A 158 18.74 -16.99 -11.45
C GLN A 158 19.36 -17.84 -10.33
N LEU A 159 19.26 -17.38 -9.08
CA LEU A 159 19.86 -18.06 -7.92
C LEU A 159 19.08 -19.32 -7.50
N LEU A 160 17.75 -19.24 -7.43
CA LEU A 160 16.89 -20.28 -6.85
C LEU A 160 16.27 -21.19 -7.91
N GLY A 161 16.19 -20.72 -9.15
CA GLY A 161 15.38 -21.30 -10.20
C GLY A 161 13.91 -20.81 -10.18
N PRO A 162 13.21 -20.89 -11.32
CA PRO A 162 11.89 -20.27 -11.49
C PRO A 162 10.80 -20.87 -10.59
N ASN A 163 10.87 -22.17 -10.28
CA ASN A 163 9.86 -22.83 -9.45
C ASN A 163 9.97 -22.39 -7.99
N ARG A 164 11.19 -22.32 -7.45
CA ARG A 164 11.43 -21.85 -6.07
C ARG A 164 11.14 -20.36 -5.94
N TYR A 165 11.51 -19.56 -6.94
CA TYR A 165 11.12 -18.15 -6.97
C TYR A 165 9.60 -17.94 -6.98
N ARG A 166 8.84 -18.75 -7.74
CA ARG A 166 7.37 -18.67 -7.72
C ARG A 166 6.81 -18.98 -6.33
N GLU A 167 7.29 -20.02 -5.67
CA GLU A 167 6.84 -20.38 -4.32
C GLU A 167 7.25 -19.30 -3.28
N LEU A 168 8.43 -18.69 -3.41
CA LEU A 168 8.82 -17.51 -2.63
C LEU A 168 7.81 -16.37 -2.82
N ALA A 169 7.53 -16.00 -4.07
CA ALA A 169 6.61 -14.92 -4.40
C ALA A 169 5.19 -15.18 -3.88
N ASP A 170 4.70 -16.43 -3.97
CA ASP A 170 3.40 -16.82 -3.45
C ASP A 170 3.33 -16.69 -1.92
N MET A 171 4.38 -17.12 -1.22
CA MET A 171 4.49 -16.95 0.23
C MET A 171 4.52 -15.46 0.61
N GLU A 172 5.31 -14.64 -0.08
CA GLU A 172 5.36 -13.19 0.15
C GLU A 172 4.00 -12.52 -0.09
N GLY A 173 3.29 -12.92 -1.14
CA GLY A 173 1.93 -12.43 -1.43
C GLY A 173 0.94 -12.79 -0.33
N LYS A 174 0.99 -14.01 0.21
CA LYS A 174 0.14 -14.44 1.35
C LYS A 174 0.45 -13.63 2.61
N MET A 175 1.72 -13.37 2.91
CA MET A 175 2.11 -12.54 4.06
C MET A 175 1.59 -11.10 3.91
N GLU A 176 1.70 -10.53 2.71
CA GLU A 176 1.22 -9.17 2.45
C GLU A 176 -0.31 -9.07 2.58
N MET A 177 -1.05 -10.02 2.03
CA MET A 177 -2.52 -10.06 2.18
C MET A 177 -2.94 -10.25 3.64
N GLY A 178 -2.28 -11.14 4.38
CA GLY A 178 -2.55 -11.34 5.81
C GLY A 178 -2.33 -10.07 6.64
N ALA A 179 -1.26 -9.31 6.35
CA ALA A 179 -1.00 -8.02 6.98
C ALA A 179 -2.08 -6.99 6.66
N LYS A 180 -2.53 -6.93 5.39
CA LYS A 180 -3.62 -6.03 4.95
C LYS A 180 -4.96 -6.35 5.63
N MET A 181 -5.30 -7.63 5.79
CA MET A 181 -6.54 -8.05 6.46
C MET A 181 -6.55 -7.67 7.94
N LYS A 182 -5.44 -7.88 8.66
CA LYS A 182 -5.32 -7.48 10.08
C LYS A 182 -5.51 -5.97 10.28
N MET A 183 -4.95 -5.15 9.38
CA MET A 183 -5.15 -3.69 9.45
C MET A 183 -6.60 -3.28 9.20
N ARG A 184 -7.32 -3.96 8.31
CA ARG A 184 -8.74 -3.68 8.06
C ARG A 184 -9.63 -4.03 9.25
N HIS A 185 -9.34 -5.13 9.95
CA HIS A 185 -10.08 -5.54 11.13
C HIS A 185 -9.90 -4.52 12.26
N ASN A 186 -8.67 -4.09 12.54
CA ASN A 186 -8.36 -3.10 13.58
C ASN A 186 -8.87 -1.67 13.29
N LEU A 187 -9.37 -1.41 12.07
CA LEU A 187 -9.98 -0.14 11.68
C LEU A 187 -11.52 -0.20 11.69
N ALA A 188 -12.09 -1.39 11.80
CA ALA A 188 -13.53 -1.63 11.83
C ALA A 188 -14.07 -1.81 13.26
N ASP A 189 -13.17 -2.08 14.22
CA ASP A 189 -13.42 -2.08 15.68
C ASP A 189 -13.11 -0.71 16.30
#